data_AF-A0A0F9N3Q9-F1
#
_entry.id   AF-A0A0F9N3Q9-F1
#
_cell.length_a   1.000
_cell.length_b   1.000
_cell.length_c   1.000
_cell.angle_alpha   90.00
_cell.angle_beta   90.00
_cell.angle_gamma   90.00
#
_symmetry.space_group_name_H-M   'P 1'
#
loop_
_entity.id
_entity.type
_entity.pdbx_description
1 polymer ?
#
loop_
_entity_poly.entity_id
_entity_poly.type
_entity_poly.pdbx_seq_one_letter_code
_entity_poly.pdbx_strand_id
1 'polypeptide(L)'
;MIKKTLLILCLIIYLFPNNIKGQNEGAAIAAVAGGLVAIGAGIAAVEQMKEQAELTATEWFLTNHPEYSRFSLKTLAFDGKKLKDMSSTSVITFTIREFDIKDNEPELGKKMVLFGFTSFGWINEYGIDFEKVEWFLIDSDEWMNMMIEYS
;
A
#
# COMPACT_ATOMS: atom_id res chain seq x y z
N MET A 1 -2.53 -42.92 -50.17
CA MET A 1 -1.73 -43.22 -48.96
C MET A 1 -1.51 -42.01 -48.05
N ILE A 2 -1.36 -40.78 -48.59
CA ILE A 2 -1.06 -39.55 -47.83
C ILE A 2 -2.19 -39.06 -46.88
N LYS A 3 -3.48 -39.27 -47.22
CA LYS A 3 -4.61 -38.81 -46.38
C LYS A 3 -4.70 -39.52 -45.02
N LYS A 4 -4.36 -40.81 -44.95
CA LYS A 4 -4.35 -41.57 -43.69
C LYS A 4 -3.18 -41.15 -42.80
N THR A 5 -2.01 -40.88 -43.39
CA THR A 5 -0.84 -40.37 -42.66
C THR A 5 -1.07 -38.97 -42.10
N LEU A 6 -1.77 -38.10 -42.83
CA LEU A 6 -2.15 -36.77 -42.35
C LEU A 6 -3.11 -36.84 -41.15
N LEU A 7 -4.05 -37.79 -41.18
CA LEU A 7 -5.05 -37.97 -40.11
C LEU A 7 -4.42 -38.52 -38.83
N ILE A 8 -3.43 -39.39 -38.95
CA ILE A 8 -2.63 -39.90 -37.82
C ILE A 8 -1.79 -38.79 -37.20
N LEU A 9 -1.21 -37.90 -38.02
CA LEU A 9 -0.43 -36.76 -37.53
C LEU A 9 -1.28 -35.78 -36.72
N CYS A 10 -2.51 -35.47 -37.17
CA CYS A 10 -3.45 -34.64 -36.41
C CYS A 10 -3.88 -35.29 -35.09
N LEU A 11 -4.04 -36.61 -35.06
CA LEU A 11 -4.43 -37.33 -33.85
C LEU A 11 -3.32 -37.27 -32.77
N ILE A 12 -2.06 -37.31 -33.20
CA ILE A 12 -0.90 -37.23 -32.31
C ILE A 12 -0.79 -35.85 -31.65
N ILE A 13 -1.07 -34.76 -32.38
CA ILE A 13 -1.06 -33.39 -31.84
C ILE A 13 -2.14 -33.22 -30.76
N TYR A 14 -3.26 -33.93 -30.87
CA TYR A 14 -4.37 -33.87 -29.88
C TYR A 14 -4.07 -34.64 -28.58
N LEU A 15 -3.13 -35.59 -28.62
CA LEU A 15 -2.75 -36.42 -27.47
C LEU A 15 -1.58 -35.85 -26.67
N PHE A 16 -0.92 -34.80 -27.16
CA PHE A 16 0.02 -34.03 -26.33
C PHE A 16 -0.76 -33.11 -25.41
N PRO A 17 -0.60 -33.21 -24.08
CA PRO A 17 -1.21 -32.25 -23.17
C PRO A 17 -0.62 -30.87 -23.48
N ASN A 18 -1.50 -29.92 -23.82
CA ASN A 18 -1.16 -28.51 -23.87
C ASN A 18 -0.80 -28.05 -22.46
N ASN A 19 0.45 -28.24 -22.04
CA ASN A 19 1.06 -27.52 -20.94
C ASN A 19 1.36 -26.08 -21.37
N ILE A 20 0.33 -25.41 -21.92
CA ILE A 20 0.31 -23.96 -22.01
C ILE A 20 0.25 -23.52 -20.54
N LYS A 21 1.41 -23.15 -19.99
CA LYS A 21 1.52 -22.35 -18.76
C LYS A 21 0.97 -20.95 -19.07
N GLY A 22 -0.31 -20.87 -19.38
CA GLY A 22 -1.07 -19.63 -19.44
C GLY A 22 -1.41 -19.27 -18.02
N GLN A 23 -0.79 -18.19 -17.51
CA GLN A 23 -1.13 -17.52 -16.26
C GLN A 23 -1.32 -18.45 -15.06
N ASN A 24 -0.20 -18.90 -14.50
CA ASN A 24 -0.22 -19.38 -13.11
C ASN A 24 -0.03 -18.22 -12.13
N GLU A 25 -0.82 -17.16 -12.29
CA GLU A 25 -0.96 -16.12 -11.27
C GLU A 25 -1.81 -16.64 -10.09
N GLY A 26 -2.57 -17.73 -10.26
CA GLY A 26 -3.41 -18.30 -9.19
C GLY A 26 -2.70 -19.21 -8.18
N ALA A 27 -1.69 -20.01 -8.58
CA ALA A 27 -1.03 -20.93 -7.65
C ALA A 27 0.17 -20.31 -6.91
N ALA A 28 0.68 -19.16 -7.35
CA ALA A 28 1.64 -18.36 -6.58
C ALA A 28 0.95 -17.62 -5.41
N ILE A 29 -0.34 -17.30 -5.55
CA ILE A 29 -1.13 -16.64 -4.51
C ILE A 29 -1.58 -17.64 -3.42
N ALA A 30 -1.76 -18.92 -3.75
CA ALA A 30 -2.15 -19.94 -2.77
C ALA A 30 -1.03 -20.31 -1.75
N ALA A 31 0.22 -19.92 -1.99
CA ALA A 31 1.30 -20.03 -1.01
C ALA A 31 1.44 -18.77 -0.12
N VAL A 32 0.66 -17.71 -0.38
CA VAL A 32 0.70 -16.45 0.38
C VAL A 32 -0.09 -16.55 1.70
N ALA A 33 -1.03 -17.50 1.81
CA ALA A 33 -1.84 -17.70 3.01
C ALA A 33 -1.13 -18.47 4.16
N GLY A 34 0.13 -18.88 3.97
CA GLY A 34 0.80 -19.87 4.83
C GLY A 34 2.22 -19.53 5.26
N GLY A 35 2.49 -18.29 5.67
CA GLY A 35 3.70 -17.98 6.45
C GLY A 35 4.92 -17.52 5.65
N LEU A 36 5.24 -16.24 5.83
CA LEU A 36 6.54 -15.57 5.62
C LEU A 36 7.29 -15.79 4.29
N VAL A 37 7.44 -14.68 3.55
CA VAL A 37 8.75 -14.15 3.14
C VAL A 37 9.75 -15.20 2.61
N ALA A 38 9.66 -15.52 1.32
CA ALA A 38 10.83 -15.92 0.57
C ALA A 38 11.51 -14.63 0.05
N ILE A 39 12.60 -14.29 0.71
CA ILE A 39 13.56 -13.18 0.50
C ILE A 39 13.53 -12.65 -0.96
N GLY A 40 12.88 -11.50 -1.15
CA GLY A 40 12.68 -10.85 -2.45
C GLY A 40 11.28 -10.26 -2.62
N ALA A 41 10.24 -11.06 -2.32
CA ALA A 41 8.84 -10.61 -2.46
C ALA A 41 8.32 -9.80 -1.25
N GLY A 42 8.87 -10.03 -0.05
CA GLY A 42 8.40 -9.36 1.18
C GLY A 42 8.70 -7.87 1.24
N ILE A 43 9.86 -7.43 0.73
CA ILE A 43 10.23 -6.01 0.70
C ILE A 43 9.37 -5.26 -0.33
N ALA A 44 9.19 -5.85 -1.51
CA ALA A 44 8.32 -5.29 -2.53
C ALA A 44 6.86 -5.18 -2.06
N ALA A 45 6.36 -6.20 -1.33
CA ALA A 45 5.02 -6.15 -0.74
C ALA A 45 4.88 -5.05 0.33
N VAL A 46 5.89 -4.86 1.19
CA VAL A 46 5.91 -3.78 2.18
C VAL A 46 5.92 -2.40 1.50
N GLU A 47 6.74 -2.23 0.45
CA GLU A 47 6.78 -0.96 -0.29
C GLU A 47 5.45 -0.69 -0.99
N GLN A 48 4.83 -1.70 -1.60
CA GLN A 48 3.51 -1.57 -2.21
C GLN A 48 2.43 -1.19 -1.16
N MET A 49 2.46 -1.80 0.02
CA MET A 49 1.54 -1.44 1.11
C MET A 49 1.77 -0.01 1.62
N LYS A 50 3.03 0.42 1.67
CA LYS A 50 3.41 1.79 2.01
C LYS A 50 2.87 2.78 0.97
N GLU A 51 3.08 2.51 -0.31
CA GLU A 51 2.53 3.31 -1.42
C GLU A 51 0.99 3.38 -1.35
N GLN A 52 0.34 2.25 -1.09
CA GLN A 52 -1.12 2.19 -0.91
C GLN A 52 -1.60 3.03 0.28
N ALA A 53 -0.88 2.97 1.41
CA ALA A 53 -1.18 3.77 2.59
C ALA A 53 -1.00 5.27 2.34
N GLU A 54 0.08 5.67 1.66
CA GLU A 54 0.32 7.07 1.29
C GLU A 54 -0.72 7.58 0.30
N LEU A 55 -1.11 6.77 -0.69
CA LEU A 55 -2.17 7.11 -1.63
C LEU A 55 -3.50 7.33 -0.91
N THR A 56 -3.92 6.38 -0.07
CA THR A 56 -5.20 6.45 0.63
C THR A 56 -5.23 7.63 1.61
N ALA A 57 -4.14 7.88 2.33
CA ALA A 57 -4.03 9.04 3.20
C ALA A 57 -4.08 10.36 2.41
N THR A 58 -3.50 10.39 1.21
CA THR A 58 -3.57 11.55 0.30
C THR A 58 -4.99 11.80 -0.17
N GLU A 59 -5.70 10.76 -0.58
CA GLU A 59 -7.10 10.85 -1.01
C GLU A 59 -8.01 11.32 0.11
N TRP A 60 -7.84 10.76 1.32
CA TRP A 60 -8.57 11.21 2.49
C TRP A 60 -8.28 12.67 2.79
N PHE A 61 -7.00 13.08 2.77
CA PHE A 61 -6.61 14.45 3.05
C PHE A 61 -7.19 15.45 2.04
N LEU A 62 -7.10 15.15 0.74
CA LEU A 62 -7.67 16.01 -0.31
C LEU A 62 -9.21 16.08 -0.24
N THR A 63 -9.86 15.00 0.18
CA THR A 63 -11.32 14.96 0.31
C THR A 63 -11.81 15.79 1.49
N ASN A 64 -11.11 15.76 2.61
CA ASN A 64 -11.52 16.44 3.85
C ASN A 64 -10.95 17.87 3.97
N HIS A 65 -9.83 18.13 3.29
CA HIS A 65 -9.13 19.41 3.30
C HIS A 65 -8.80 19.92 1.89
N PRO A 66 -9.84 20.23 1.08
CA PRO A 66 -9.67 20.65 -0.32
C PRO A 66 -8.95 22.00 -0.48
N GLU A 67 -8.73 22.75 0.60
CA GLU A 67 -7.93 23.97 0.63
C GLU A 67 -6.45 23.74 0.31
N TYR A 68 -5.95 22.51 0.50
CA TYR A 68 -4.57 22.16 0.21
C TYR A 68 -4.42 21.52 -1.17
N SER A 69 -3.52 22.07 -1.99
CA SER A 69 -3.29 21.60 -3.37
C SER A 69 -1.84 21.28 -3.70
N ARG A 70 -0.90 21.72 -2.86
CA ARG A 70 0.55 21.53 -3.08
C ARG A 70 1.23 21.14 -1.77
N PHE A 71 1.38 19.83 -1.57
CA PHE A 71 1.98 19.26 -0.38
C PHE A 71 2.70 17.95 -0.71
N SER A 72 3.56 17.53 0.21
CA SER A 72 4.11 16.19 0.26
C SER A 72 3.54 15.46 1.47
N LEU A 73 3.18 14.20 1.29
CA LEU A 73 2.72 13.30 2.34
C LEU A 73 3.64 12.09 2.39
N LYS A 74 4.15 11.75 3.59
CA LYS A 74 5.01 10.59 3.78
C LYS A 74 4.66 9.84 5.06
N THR A 75 4.56 8.52 4.97
CA THR A 75 4.34 7.67 6.14
C THR A 75 5.64 7.36 6.87
N LEU A 76 5.56 7.29 8.21
CA LEU A 76 6.67 6.85 9.07
C LEU A 76 6.53 5.38 9.52
N ALA A 77 5.42 4.72 9.17
CA ALA A 77 5.09 3.43 9.76
C ALA A 77 5.93 2.28 9.18
N PHE A 78 6.21 2.29 7.88
CA PHE A 78 6.70 1.13 7.14
C PHE A 78 8.23 1.04 7.01
N ASP A 79 8.99 2.04 7.49
CA ASP A 79 10.44 2.06 7.35
C ASP A 79 11.11 1.02 8.26
N GLY A 80 11.74 0.01 7.66
CA GLY A 80 12.50 -1.04 8.35
C GLY A 80 11.69 -2.01 9.23
N LYS A 81 10.34 -1.97 9.21
CA LYS A 81 9.50 -2.81 10.06
C LYS A 81 8.99 -4.07 9.35
N LYS A 82 8.81 -5.15 10.11
CA LYS A 82 8.17 -6.37 9.59
C LYS A 82 6.65 -6.18 9.54
N LEU A 83 5.98 -6.77 8.55
CA LEU A 83 4.51 -6.70 8.41
C LEU A 83 3.75 -7.17 9.65
N LYS A 84 4.27 -8.18 10.35
CA LYS A 84 3.68 -8.65 11.62
C LYS A 84 3.69 -7.58 12.70
N ASP A 85 4.75 -6.77 12.75
CA ASP A 85 4.85 -5.69 13.73
C ASP A 85 3.90 -4.54 13.34
N MET A 86 3.68 -4.35 12.03
CA MET A 86 2.70 -3.40 11.52
C MET A 86 1.27 -3.77 11.86
N SER A 87 0.86 -5.04 11.68
CA SER A 87 -0.52 -5.44 11.98
C SER A 87 -0.91 -5.27 13.46
N SER A 88 0.08 -5.17 14.36
CA SER A 88 -0.12 -4.87 15.78
C SER A 88 -0.01 -3.38 16.16
N THR A 89 0.37 -2.51 15.22
CA THR A 89 0.49 -1.06 15.49
C THR A 89 -0.90 -0.43 15.58
N SER A 90 -1.14 0.38 16.61
CA SER A 90 -2.41 1.08 16.87
C SER A 90 -2.52 2.46 16.21
N VAL A 91 -1.41 3.02 15.75
CA VAL A 91 -1.36 4.35 15.12
C VAL A 91 -0.35 4.37 13.99
N ILE A 92 -0.82 4.74 12.80
CA ILE A 92 0.01 5.03 11.63
C ILE A 92 0.16 6.55 11.55
N THR A 93 1.37 7.04 11.34
CA THR A 93 1.64 8.47 11.30
C THR A 93 2.13 8.87 9.91
N PHE A 94 1.51 9.92 9.38
CA PHE A 94 1.88 10.55 8.12
C PHE A 94 2.29 11.98 8.39
N THR A 95 3.42 12.38 7.82
CA THR A 95 3.90 13.76 7.85
C THR A 95 3.44 14.46 6.60
N ILE A 96 2.82 15.62 6.75
CA ILE A 96 2.36 16.46 5.65
C ILE A 96 3.12 17.77 5.69
N ARG A 97 3.71 18.13 4.55
CA ARG A 97 4.47 19.37 4.38
C ARG A 97 4.00 20.07 3.13
N GLU A 98 3.37 21.23 3.32
CA GLU A 98 3.07 22.13 2.21
C GLU A 98 4.34 22.69 1.61
N PHE A 99 4.25 23.02 0.32
CA PHE A 99 5.27 23.77 -0.36
C PHE A 99 4.65 24.61 -1.46
N ASP A 100 5.34 25.68 -1.84
CA ASP A 100 5.08 26.41 -3.07
C ASP A 100 6.35 26.50 -3.91
N ILE A 101 6.23 26.97 -5.15
CA ILE A 101 7.36 27.18 -6.04
C ILE A 101 7.50 28.68 -6.26
N LYS A 102 8.59 29.25 -5.77
CA LYS A 102 8.91 30.66 -5.92
C LYS A 102 10.32 30.78 -6.49
N ASP A 103 10.46 31.57 -7.55
CA ASP A 103 11.74 31.76 -8.24
C ASP A 103 12.44 30.45 -8.66
N ASN A 104 11.62 29.46 -9.04
CA ASN A 104 12.06 28.10 -9.41
C ASN A 104 12.69 27.28 -8.26
N GLU A 105 12.47 27.69 -7.01
CA GLU A 105 12.89 26.98 -5.81
C GLU A 105 11.67 26.60 -4.93
N PRO A 106 11.72 25.46 -4.21
CA PRO A 106 10.65 25.07 -3.29
C PRO A 106 10.69 25.91 -2.01
N GLU A 107 9.64 26.68 -1.78
CA GLU A 107 9.40 27.39 -0.52
C GLU A 107 8.51 26.52 0.38
N LEU A 108 8.98 26.17 1.57
CA LEU A 108 8.27 25.24 2.44
C LEU A 108 7.23 25.94 3.33
N GLY A 109 5.99 25.45 3.32
CA GLY A 109 4.84 26.03 4.03
C GLY A 109 4.56 25.39 5.40
N LYS A 110 3.28 25.13 5.69
CA LYS A 110 2.80 24.56 6.97
C LYS A 110 3.30 23.11 7.19
N LYS A 111 3.44 22.70 8.45
CA LYS A 111 3.66 21.29 8.86
C LYS A 111 2.42 20.77 9.54
N MET A 112 2.02 19.56 9.16
CA MET A 112 0.91 18.85 9.75
C MET A 112 1.27 17.37 9.94
N VAL A 113 0.57 16.74 10.87
CA VAL A 113 0.68 15.30 11.13
C VAL A 113 -0.71 14.70 11.02
N LEU A 114 -0.86 13.71 10.16
CA LEU A 114 -2.08 12.93 10.04
C LEU A 114 -1.88 11.60 10.77
N PHE A 115 -2.73 11.36 11.77
CA PHE A 115 -2.79 10.10 12.50
C PHE A 115 -3.88 9.22 11.90
N GLY A 116 -3.54 7.96 11.61
CA GLY A 116 -4.49 6.90 11.32
C GLY A 116 -4.54 5.94 12.50
N PHE A 117 -5.56 6.07 13.35
CA PHE A 117 -5.82 5.15 14.46
C PHE A 117 -6.39 3.85 13.91
N THR A 118 -5.74 2.74 14.19
CA THR A 118 -6.06 1.44 13.61
C THR A 118 -6.82 0.55 14.60
N SER A 119 -7.78 -0.20 14.07
CA SER A 119 -8.46 -1.26 14.81
C SER A 119 -7.85 -2.64 14.52
N PHE A 120 -8.18 -3.63 15.35
CA PHE A 120 -7.66 -4.99 15.20
C PHE A 120 -7.94 -5.57 13.80
N GLY A 121 -6.90 -6.13 13.18
CA GLY A 121 -6.98 -6.73 11.86
C GLY A 121 -7.08 -5.73 10.70
N TRP A 122 -6.55 -4.51 10.89
CA TRP A 122 -6.39 -3.51 9.82
C TRP A 122 -5.36 -3.93 8.75
N ILE A 123 -4.44 -4.84 9.08
CA ILE A 123 -3.62 -5.58 8.09
C ILE A 123 -4.01 -7.05 8.15
N ASN A 124 -4.30 -7.62 6.99
CA ASN A 124 -4.59 -9.05 6.83
C ASN A 124 -3.97 -9.59 5.52
N GLU A 125 -4.32 -10.83 5.16
CA GLU A 125 -3.80 -11.54 3.97
C GLU A 125 -4.18 -10.86 2.64
N TYR A 126 -5.20 -10.01 2.63
CA TYR A 126 -5.65 -9.23 1.47
C TYR A 126 -5.04 -7.81 1.42
N GLY A 127 -4.23 -7.42 2.41
CA GLY A 127 -3.58 -6.10 2.48
C GLY A 127 -4.09 -5.23 3.63
N ILE A 128 -4.18 -3.92 3.38
CA ILE A 128 -4.65 -2.94 4.35
C ILE A 128 -6.16 -2.73 4.21
N ASP A 129 -6.87 -2.82 5.33
CA ASP A 129 -8.28 -2.49 5.48
C ASP A 129 -8.41 -1.08 6.09
N PHE A 130 -8.63 -0.08 5.22
CA PHE A 130 -8.74 1.32 5.62
C PHE A 130 -10.08 1.68 6.27
N GLU A 131 -11.10 0.82 6.20
CA GLU A 131 -12.34 1.03 6.97
C GLU A 131 -12.08 0.90 8.48
N LYS A 132 -10.98 0.24 8.85
CA LYS A 132 -10.49 0.10 10.22
C LYS A 132 -9.49 1.19 10.61
N VAL A 133 -9.37 2.24 9.81
CA VAL A 133 -8.49 3.38 10.08
C VAL A 133 -9.33 4.64 10.28
N GLU A 134 -9.25 5.19 11.48
CA GLU A 134 -9.85 6.49 11.81
C GLU A 134 -8.78 7.58 11.72
N TRP A 135 -9.10 8.67 11.04
CA TRP A 135 -8.15 9.69 10.66
C TRP A 135 -8.28 10.94 11.52
N PHE A 136 -7.15 11.48 11.98
CA PHE A 136 -7.11 12.69 12.79
C PHE A 136 -5.94 13.58 12.36
N LEU A 137 -6.24 14.78 11.86
CA LEU A 137 -5.24 15.75 11.42
C LEU A 137 -4.89 16.69 12.57
N ILE A 138 -3.59 16.87 12.82
CA ILE A 138 -3.06 17.82 13.79
C ILE A 138 -2.10 18.77 13.08
N ASP A 139 -2.27 20.07 13.33
CA ASP A 139 -1.33 21.10 12.92
C ASP A 139 -0.56 21.68 14.12
N SER A 140 0.29 22.68 13.85
CA SER A 140 1.13 23.27 14.89
C SER A 140 0.33 24.01 15.97
N ASP A 141 -0.81 24.59 15.60
CA ASP A 141 -1.65 25.35 16.52
C ASP A 141 -2.43 24.40 17.42
N GLU A 142 -3.03 23.36 16.84
CA GLU A 142 -3.73 22.32 17.59
C GLU A 142 -2.79 21.57 18.53
N TRP A 143 -1.58 21.24 18.07
CA TRP A 143 -0.56 20.64 18.92
C TRP A 143 -0.23 21.52 20.14
N MET A 144 -0.11 22.84 19.94
CA MET A 144 0.15 23.77 21.03
C MET A 144 -1.03 23.84 22.01
N ASN A 145 -2.27 23.88 21.51
CA ASN A 145 -3.47 23.87 22.33
C ASN A 145 -3.52 22.64 23.24
N MET A 146 -3.24 21.45 22.67
CA MET A 146 -3.14 20.21 23.45
C MET A 146 -2.06 20.31 24.54
N MET A 147 -0.87 20.86 24.23
CA MET A 147 0.19 20.98 25.22
C MET A 147 -0.15 21.92 26.39
N ILE A 148 -0.99 22.93 26.15
CA ILE A 148 -1.42 23.92 27.16
C ILE A 148 -2.60 23.40 27.99
N GLU A 149 -3.56 22.68 27.39
CA GLU A 149 -4.73 22.16 28.12
C GLU A 149 -4.34 21.15 29.21
N TYR A 150 -3.24 20.42 29.00
CA TYR A 150 -2.70 19.44 29.94
C TYR A 150 -1.57 19.96 30.84
N SER A 151 -1.29 21.28 30.84
CA SER A 151 -0.31 21.92 31.74
C SER A 151 -0.95 22.46 33.02
#